data_AF-A0A3B4XTA6-F1
#
_entry.id   AF-A0A3B4XTA6-F1
#
_cell.length_a   1.000
_cell.length_b   1.000
_cell.length_c   1.000
_cell.angle_alpha   90.00
_cell.angle_beta   90.00
_cell.angle_gamma   90.00
#
_symmetry.space_group_name_H-M   'P 1'
#
loop_
_entity.id
_entity.type
_entity.pdbx_description
1 polymer ?
#
loop_
_entity_poly.entity_id
_entity_poly.type
_entity_poly.pdbx_seq_one_letter_code
_entity_poly.pdbx_strand_id
1 'polypeptide(L)'
;MAVCPSDGRENVERKRGTELIHSDVFRGEASSADMERTFIAVKPDGVQRGLCGEIIKRFEHRGFKMVAAKFMQASEEHMKNHYLDLKDMPFYGGLCKYMSGGPILAMVWEGQNIVKLARMMLGETNPADSKPGSIRGDLCINIGRNIIHGSDTLENAKREIGLWFKAEEFVSYTSCAQTWLYE
;
A
#
# COMPACT_ATOMS: atom_id res chain seq x y z
N MET A 1 63.59 36.55 -15.30
CA MET A 1 62.38 37.37 -15.52
C MET A 1 61.38 37.06 -14.41
N ALA A 2 60.83 38.11 -13.83
CA ALA A 2 59.93 38.07 -12.69
C ALA A 2 58.52 37.58 -13.07
N VAL A 3 57.77 37.28 -12.00
CA VAL A 3 56.49 36.59 -11.87
C VAL A 3 55.32 37.30 -12.56
N CYS A 4 54.37 36.51 -13.09
CA CYS A 4 52.94 36.86 -12.97
C CYS A 4 52.11 35.58 -12.66
N PRO A 5 51.20 35.64 -11.67
CA PRO A 5 50.35 34.54 -11.24
C PRO A 5 49.00 34.57 -11.98
N SER A 6 48.46 33.41 -12.36
CA SER A 6 47.04 33.25 -12.70
C SER A 6 46.45 32.24 -11.72
N ASP A 7 46.07 32.71 -10.54
CA ASP A 7 44.73 33.23 -10.18
C ASP A 7 43.73 32.06 -10.04
N GLY A 8 43.60 31.58 -8.80
CA GLY A 8 42.76 30.46 -8.37
C GLY A 8 41.27 30.79 -8.36
N ARG A 9 40.74 31.26 -9.49
CA ARG A 9 39.32 31.67 -9.63
C ARG A 9 38.45 30.71 -10.42
N GLU A 10 38.96 29.60 -10.94
CA GLU A 10 38.14 28.67 -11.74
C GLU A 10 37.34 27.63 -10.93
N ASN A 11 37.53 27.53 -9.61
CA ASN A 11 36.83 26.52 -8.79
C ASN A 11 35.68 27.05 -7.92
N VAL A 12 35.35 28.35 -8.00
CA VAL A 12 34.23 28.94 -7.23
C VAL A 12 32.98 29.13 -8.10
N GLU A 13 33.10 29.24 -9.42
CA GLU A 13 31.94 29.38 -10.32
C GLU A 13 31.27 28.04 -10.65
N ARG A 14 32.00 26.92 -10.67
CA ARG A 14 31.37 25.59 -10.84
C ARG A 14 30.55 25.13 -9.63
N LYS A 15 30.81 25.65 -8.43
CA LYS A 15 30.01 25.33 -7.24
C LYS A 15 28.70 26.12 -7.15
N ARG A 16 28.63 27.31 -7.79
CA ARG A 16 27.41 28.14 -7.81
C ARG A 16 26.34 27.64 -8.79
N GLY A 17 26.71 26.87 -9.81
CA GLY A 17 25.75 26.25 -10.74
C GLY A 17 24.99 25.06 -10.15
N THR A 18 25.54 24.38 -9.14
CA THR A 18 24.92 23.20 -8.50
C THR A 18 24.05 23.53 -7.29
N GLU A 19 24.17 24.72 -6.70
CA GLU A 19 23.33 25.16 -5.57
C GLU A 19 22.06 25.90 -6.03
N LEU A 20 22.00 26.38 -7.27
CA LEU A 20 20.83 27.07 -7.83
C LEU A 20 19.73 26.14 -8.37
N ILE A 21 19.95 24.83 -8.38
CA ILE A 21 18.90 23.81 -8.63
C ILE A 21 18.11 23.45 -7.35
N HIS A 22 18.30 24.18 -6.25
CA HIS A 22 17.67 23.88 -4.96
C HIS A 22 16.63 24.89 -4.45
N SER A 23 16.37 26.00 -5.16
CA SER A 23 15.46 27.03 -4.62
C SER A 23 14.25 27.42 -5.47
N ASP A 24 14.17 27.03 -6.75
CA ASP A 24 13.11 27.50 -7.66
C ASP A 24 12.03 26.45 -8.03
N VAL A 25 11.91 25.35 -7.25
CA VAL A 25 10.84 24.33 -7.44
C VAL A 25 9.63 24.54 -6.52
N PHE A 26 9.62 25.62 -5.72
CA PHE A 26 8.53 25.91 -4.76
C PHE A 26 7.54 26.97 -5.25
N ARG A 27 7.02 26.83 -6.47
CA ARG A 27 5.78 27.52 -6.87
C ARG A 27 4.80 26.58 -7.55
N GLY A 28 3.89 26.07 -6.71
CA GLY A 28 2.54 25.64 -7.06
C GLY A 28 2.45 24.26 -7.69
N GLU A 29 2.19 23.24 -6.86
CA GLU A 29 1.42 22.02 -7.16
C GLU A 29 1.42 21.17 -5.88
N ALA A 30 0.30 20.51 -5.58
CA ALA A 30 0.08 19.67 -4.39
C ALA A 30 1.30 18.82 -4.00
N SER A 31 1.66 18.82 -2.71
CA SER A 31 2.87 18.13 -2.27
C SER A 31 2.77 16.61 -2.45
N SER A 32 3.80 16.00 -3.03
CA SER A 32 3.97 14.54 -3.13
C SER A 32 4.18 13.84 -1.78
N ALA A 33 4.12 14.58 -0.66
CA ALA A 33 4.41 14.08 0.69
C ALA A 33 3.25 13.28 1.32
N ASP A 34 2.04 13.39 0.77
CA ASP A 34 0.84 12.75 1.35
C ASP A 34 0.47 11.40 0.70
N MET A 35 1.23 10.91 -0.28
CA MET A 35 0.95 9.64 -0.95
C MET A 35 1.46 8.46 -0.13
N GLU A 36 0.53 7.77 0.51
CA GLU A 36 0.80 6.56 1.30
C GLU A 36 0.53 5.29 0.50
N ARG A 37 1.03 4.15 0.98
CA ARG A 37 0.69 2.82 0.45
C ARG A 37 0.14 1.93 1.56
N THR A 38 -0.81 1.08 1.21
CA THR A 38 -1.36 0.05 2.11
C THR A 38 -1.37 -1.31 1.43
N PHE A 39 -1.22 -2.37 2.23
CA PHE A 39 -1.37 -3.74 1.77
C PHE A 39 -2.82 -4.18 1.95
N ILE A 40 -3.40 -4.74 0.88
CA ILE A 40 -4.75 -5.30 0.86
C ILE A 40 -4.65 -6.74 0.34
N ALA A 41 -5.32 -7.68 0.99
CA ALA A 41 -5.38 -9.06 0.51
C ALA A 41 -6.81 -9.57 0.49
N VAL A 42 -7.26 -10.08 -0.66
CA VAL A 42 -8.47 -10.90 -0.74
C VAL A 42 -8.12 -12.29 -0.23
N LYS A 43 -8.76 -12.69 0.88
CA LYS A 43 -8.55 -13.96 1.57
C LYS A 43 -9.09 -15.13 0.75
N PRO A 44 -8.74 -16.40 1.11
CA PRO A 44 -9.16 -17.56 0.34
C PRO A 44 -10.67 -17.67 0.11
N ASP A 45 -11.49 -17.33 1.11
CA ASP A 45 -12.95 -17.29 0.99
C ASP A 45 -13.44 -16.20 0.01
N GLY A 46 -12.80 -15.03 -0.02
CA GLY A 46 -13.12 -13.98 -1.00
C GLY A 46 -12.82 -14.42 -2.44
N VAL A 47 -11.70 -15.12 -2.64
CA VAL A 47 -11.34 -15.70 -3.93
C VAL A 47 -12.33 -16.79 -4.35
N GLN A 48 -12.60 -17.76 -3.47
CA GLN A 48 -13.52 -18.88 -3.74
C GLN A 48 -14.95 -18.43 -4.05
N ARG A 49 -15.35 -17.26 -3.54
CA ARG A 49 -16.66 -16.65 -3.80
C ARG A 49 -16.69 -15.75 -5.04
N GLY A 50 -15.59 -15.63 -5.77
CA GLY A 50 -15.51 -14.81 -6.98
C GLY A 50 -15.55 -13.30 -6.72
N LEU A 51 -15.09 -12.83 -5.55
CA LEU A 51 -15.24 -11.44 -5.12
C LEU A 51 -14.03 -10.54 -5.41
N CYS A 52 -12.98 -11.07 -6.07
CA CYS A 52 -11.79 -10.28 -6.39
C CYS A 52 -12.10 -9.03 -7.21
N GLY A 53 -12.90 -9.16 -8.28
CA GLY A 53 -13.27 -8.04 -9.13
C GLY A 53 -14.09 -6.97 -8.41
N GLU A 54 -15.04 -7.38 -7.56
CA GLU A 54 -15.86 -6.46 -6.76
C GLU A 54 -15.01 -5.67 -5.76
N ILE A 55 -14.04 -6.34 -5.11
CA ILE A 55 -13.12 -5.67 -4.19
C ILE A 55 -12.22 -4.69 -4.94
N ILE A 56 -11.57 -5.11 -6.03
CA ILE A 56 -10.73 -4.23 -6.85
C ILE A 56 -11.52 -2.99 -7.29
N LYS A 57 -12.71 -3.22 -7.86
CA LYS A 57 -13.60 -2.16 -8.34
C LYS A 57 -13.86 -1.09 -7.27
N ARG A 58 -14.09 -1.49 -6.01
CA ARG A 58 -14.33 -0.52 -4.91
C ARG A 58 -13.12 0.38 -4.65
N PHE A 59 -11.90 -0.15 -4.74
CA PHE A 59 -10.69 0.66 -4.60
C PHE A 59 -10.44 1.57 -5.82
N GLU A 60 -10.63 1.05 -7.04
CA GLU A 60 -10.50 1.84 -8.27
C GLU A 60 -11.53 2.98 -8.31
N HIS A 61 -12.80 2.69 -8.03
CA HIS A 61 -13.88 3.68 -8.02
C HIS A 61 -13.67 4.76 -6.94
N ARG A 62 -12.96 4.44 -5.85
CA ARG A 62 -12.61 5.43 -4.84
C ARG A 62 -11.52 6.39 -5.33
N GLY A 63 -10.77 6.03 -6.37
CA GLY A 63 -9.66 6.81 -6.91
C GLY A 63 -8.29 6.40 -6.39
N PHE A 64 -8.17 5.25 -5.71
CA PHE A 64 -6.87 4.74 -5.30
C PHE A 64 -6.14 4.09 -6.47
N LYS A 65 -4.81 4.21 -6.46
CA LYS A 65 -3.95 3.72 -7.54
C LYS A 65 -3.38 2.36 -7.15
N MET A 66 -3.69 1.31 -7.91
CA MET A 66 -3.05 0.00 -7.71
C MET A 66 -1.61 0.08 -8.22
N VAL A 67 -0.62 -0.32 -7.41
CA VAL A 67 0.82 -0.24 -7.78
C VAL A 67 1.52 -1.60 -7.78
N ALA A 68 0.90 -2.63 -7.21
CA ALA A 68 1.33 -4.02 -7.32
C ALA A 68 0.13 -4.94 -7.06
N ALA A 69 0.10 -6.10 -7.73
CA ALA A 69 -0.87 -7.16 -7.45
C ALA A 69 -0.32 -8.52 -7.87
N LYS A 70 -0.63 -9.56 -7.10
CA LYS A 70 -0.34 -10.95 -7.49
C LYS A 70 -1.34 -11.93 -6.90
N PHE A 71 -1.64 -12.96 -7.69
CA PHE A 71 -2.47 -14.09 -7.30
C PHE A 71 -1.56 -15.27 -6.94
N MET A 72 -1.62 -15.74 -5.70
CA MET A 72 -0.70 -16.76 -5.21
C MET A 72 -1.29 -17.61 -4.10
N GLN A 73 -0.69 -18.76 -3.83
CA GLN A 73 -0.93 -19.52 -2.61
C GLN A 73 0.22 -19.28 -1.64
N ALA A 74 -0.05 -18.66 -0.49
CA ALA A 74 0.95 -18.39 0.54
C ALA A 74 1.21 -19.63 1.39
N SER A 75 2.47 -19.87 1.76
CA SER A 75 2.80 -20.95 2.71
C SER A 75 2.31 -20.61 4.12
N GLU A 76 2.13 -21.64 4.95
CA GLU A 76 1.77 -21.42 6.36
C GLU A 76 2.87 -20.64 7.10
N GLU A 77 4.14 -20.87 6.76
CA GLU A 77 5.28 -20.10 7.30
C GLU A 77 5.18 -18.61 6.93
N HIS A 78 4.83 -18.29 5.69
CA HIS A 78 4.61 -16.91 5.26
C HIS A 78 3.47 -16.27 6.06
N MET A 79 2.37 -17.00 6.30
CA MET A 79 1.26 -16.49 7.10
C MET A 79 1.60 -16.31 8.58
N LYS A 80 2.47 -17.17 9.14
CA LYS A 80 3.01 -17.00 10.50
C LYS A 80 3.82 -15.71 10.63
N ASN A 81 4.66 -15.42 9.64
CA ASN A 81 5.42 -14.17 9.60
C ASN A 81 4.49 -12.95 9.44
N HIS A 82 3.43 -13.05 8.63
CA HIS A 82 2.46 -11.98 8.45
C HIS A 82 1.67 -11.68 9.73
N TYR A 83 1.24 -12.70 10.48
CA TYR A 83 0.46 -12.56 11.72
C TYR A 83 1.30 -12.70 12.99
N LEU A 84 2.60 -12.37 12.93
CA LEU A 84 3.52 -12.57 14.06
C LEU A 84 3.04 -11.86 15.35
N ASP A 85 2.42 -10.69 15.21
CA ASP A 85 1.88 -9.91 16.34
C ASP A 85 0.73 -10.64 17.08
N LEU A 86 0.12 -11.66 16.44
CA LEU A 86 -0.98 -12.45 16.96
C LEU A 86 -0.53 -13.82 17.46
N LYS A 87 0.77 -14.13 17.50
CA LYS A 87 1.30 -15.49 17.78
C LYS A 87 0.79 -16.10 19.09
N ASP A 88 0.53 -15.26 20.10
CA ASP A 88 0.10 -15.67 21.44
C ASP A 88 -1.44 -15.76 21.56
N MET A 89 -2.18 -15.43 20.50
CA MET A 89 -3.64 -15.50 20.46
C MET A 89 -4.11 -16.95 20.20
N PRO A 90 -5.18 -17.42 20.86
CA PRO A 90 -5.64 -18.81 20.75
C PRO A 90 -6.07 -19.21 19.34
N PHE A 91 -6.45 -18.24 18.50
CA PHE A 91 -6.88 -18.48 17.12
C PHE A 91 -5.74 -18.42 16.08
N TYR A 92 -4.51 -18.09 16.49
CA TYR A 92 -3.38 -17.85 15.58
C TYR A 92 -3.08 -19.03 14.65
N GLY A 93 -2.97 -20.24 15.20
CA GLY A 93 -2.70 -21.45 14.41
C GLY A 93 -3.80 -21.72 13.38
N GLY A 94 -5.06 -21.56 13.79
CA GLY A 94 -6.22 -21.68 12.90
C GLY A 94 -6.24 -20.63 11.80
N LEU A 95 -5.89 -19.39 12.13
CA LEU A 95 -5.79 -18.27 11.19
C LEU A 95 -4.72 -18.51 10.12
N CYS A 96 -3.53 -18.95 10.53
CA CYS A 96 -2.44 -19.23 9.60
C CYS A 96 -2.80 -20.38 8.65
N LYS A 97 -3.33 -21.49 9.19
CA LYS A 97 -3.77 -22.65 8.41
C LYS A 97 -4.92 -22.30 7.45
N TYR A 98 -5.84 -21.46 7.89
CA TYR A 98 -6.94 -20.97 7.07
C TYR A 98 -6.42 -20.16 5.87
N MET A 99 -5.52 -19.21 6.12
CA MET A 99 -4.99 -18.32 5.08
C MET A 99 -4.07 -19.02 4.09
N SER A 100 -3.33 -20.04 4.51
CA SER A 100 -2.53 -20.89 3.61
C SER A 100 -3.33 -21.98 2.89
N GLY A 101 -4.59 -22.19 3.28
CA GLY A 101 -5.47 -23.24 2.75
C GLY A 101 -6.02 -23.00 1.35
N GLY A 102 -5.76 -21.84 0.74
CA GLY A 102 -6.21 -21.53 -0.61
C GLY A 102 -5.50 -20.31 -1.20
N PRO A 103 -5.82 -19.96 -2.46
CA PRO A 103 -5.21 -18.82 -3.11
C PRO A 103 -5.67 -17.49 -2.50
N ILE A 104 -4.79 -16.49 -2.57
CA ILE A 104 -4.99 -15.11 -2.11
C ILE A 104 -4.67 -14.19 -3.29
N LEU A 105 -5.43 -13.09 -3.40
CA LEU A 105 -5.05 -11.96 -4.22
C LEU A 105 -4.42 -10.89 -3.32
N ALA A 106 -3.10 -10.78 -3.35
CA ALA A 106 -2.33 -9.77 -2.65
C ALA A 106 -2.22 -8.52 -3.54
N MET A 107 -2.42 -7.34 -2.95
CA MET A 107 -2.42 -6.05 -3.67
C MET A 107 -1.76 -4.96 -2.83
N VAL A 108 -1.16 -4.00 -3.50
CA VAL A 108 -0.70 -2.74 -2.91
C VAL A 108 -1.42 -1.59 -3.60
N TRP A 109 -2.03 -0.74 -2.78
CA TRP A 109 -2.75 0.45 -3.23
C TRP A 109 -2.06 1.71 -2.70
N GLU A 110 -2.06 2.77 -3.50
CA GLU A 110 -1.45 4.06 -3.22
C GLU A 110 -2.51 5.18 -3.24
N GLY A 111 -2.41 6.11 -2.30
CA GLY A 111 -3.26 7.30 -2.23
C GLY A 111 -3.13 8.04 -0.90
N GLN A 112 -3.72 9.24 -0.81
CA GLN A 112 -3.68 10.03 0.42
C GLN A 112 -4.47 9.39 1.56
N ASN A 113 -3.86 9.28 2.75
CA ASN A 113 -4.44 8.66 3.95
C ASN A 113 -4.98 7.22 3.72
N ILE A 114 -4.44 6.50 2.73
CA ILE A 114 -5.08 5.28 2.22
C ILE A 114 -5.17 4.18 3.27
N VAL A 115 -4.22 4.10 4.22
CA VAL A 115 -4.28 3.08 5.28
C VAL A 115 -5.57 3.21 6.08
N LYS A 116 -5.85 4.42 6.58
CA LYS A 116 -7.08 4.73 7.32
C LYS A 116 -8.32 4.56 6.45
N LEU A 117 -8.31 5.12 5.24
CA LEU A 117 -9.47 5.10 4.35
C LEU A 117 -9.83 3.68 3.90
N ALA A 118 -8.84 2.85 3.60
CA ALA A 118 -9.04 1.44 3.25
C ALA A 118 -9.68 0.67 4.40
N ARG A 119 -9.24 0.87 5.65
CA ARG A 119 -9.88 0.24 6.82
C ARG A 119 -11.36 0.59 6.95
N MET A 120 -11.73 1.86 6.71
CA MET A 120 -13.13 2.27 6.70
C MET A 120 -13.92 1.59 5.56
N MET A 121 -13.34 1.49 4.36
CA MET A 121 -13.96 0.79 3.22
C MET A 121 -14.14 -0.71 3.48
N LEU A 122 -13.18 -1.34 4.14
CA LEU A 122 -13.25 -2.75 4.51
C LEU A 122 -14.40 -3.00 5.50
N GLY A 123 -14.63 -2.08 6.43
CA GLY A 123 -15.52 -2.27 7.58
C GLY A 123 -14.82 -2.96 8.74
N GLU A 124 -15.51 -3.08 9.87
CA GLU A 124 -14.98 -3.69 11.10
C GLU A 124 -14.51 -5.13 10.90
N THR A 125 -13.55 -5.59 11.70
CA THR A 125 -13.01 -6.96 11.56
C THR A 125 -14.11 -8.02 11.72
N ASN A 126 -15.05 -7.78 12.62
CA ASN A 126 -16.27 -8.58 12.76
C ASN A 126 -17.34 -8.05 11.79
N PRO A 127 -17.80 -8.84 10.80
CA PRO A 127 -18.84 -8.42 9.87
C PRO A 127 -20.14 -7.98 10.52
N ALA A 128 -20.51 -8.56 11.68
CA ALA A 128 -21.72 -8.16 12.40
C ALA A 128 -21.70 -6.69 12.86
N ASP A 129 -20.50 -6.12 13.05
CA ASP A 129 -20.29 -4.73 13.45
C ASP A 129 -20.04 -3.81 12.24
N SER A 130 -19.86 -4.38 11.05
CA SER A 130 -19.60 -3.65 9.81
C SER A 130 -20.87 -2.99 9.27
N LYS A 131 -20.75 -1.75 8.78
CA LYS A 131 -21.88 -1.00 8.24
C LYS A 131 -22.18 -1.39 6.79
N PRO A 132 -23.46 -1.38 6.35
CA PRO A 132 -23.82 -1.49 4.95
C PRO A 132 -23.05 -0.47 4.09
N GLY A 133 -22.59 -0.91 2.92
CA GLY A 133 -21.70 -0.16 2.02
C GLY A 133 -20.20 -0.48 2.22
N SER A 134 -19.81 -0.98 3.39
CA SER A 134 -18.46 -1.53 3.59
C SER A 134 -18.33 -2.92 2.98
N ILE A 135 -17.12 -3.33 2.61
CA ILE A 135 -16.87 -4.63 1.97
C ILE A 135 -17.37 -5.78 2.86
N ARG A 136 -17.05 -5.76 4.16
CA ARG A 136 -17.48 -6.81 5.09
C ARG A 136 -18.97 -6.70 5.43
N GLY A 137 -19.52 -5.49 5.53
CA GLY A 137 -20.94 -5.29 5.79
C GLY A 137 -21.83 -5.81 4.65
N ASP A 138 -21.38 -5.67 3.41
CA ASP A 138 -22.14 -6.12 2.23
C ASP A 138 -21.93 -7.61 1.93
N LEU A 139 -20.73 -8.13 2.20
CA LEU A 139 -20.31 -9.42 1.63
C LEU A 139 -19.98 -10.48 2.68
N CYS A 140 -20.01 -10.20 3.98
CA CYS A 140 -19.59 -11.16 5.01
C CYS A 140 -20.64 -11.35 6.11
N ILE A 141 -20.52 -12.47 6.82
CA ILE A 141 -21.41 -12.82 7.93
C ILE A 141 -20.59 -13.14 9.19
N ASN A 142 -19.55 -13.98 9.06
CA ASN A 142 -18.79 -14.50 10.20
C ASN A 142 -17.37 -13.92 10.28
N ILE A 143 -16.87 -13.66 11.49
CA ILE A 143 -15.53 -13.10 11.72
C ILE A 143 -14.38 -13.94 11.12
N GLY A 144 -14.50 -15.27 11.17
CA GLY A 144 -13.52 -16.19 10.59
C GLY A 144 -13.58 -16.31 9.06
N ARG A 145 -14.56 -15.67 8.41
CA ARG A 145 -14.80 -15.66 6.96
C ARG A 145 -15.16 -14.24 6.50
N ASN A 146 -14.25 -13.31 6.79
CA ASN A 146 -14.42 -11.88 6.54
C ASN A 146 -13.74 -11.38 5.24
N ILE A 147 -13.43 -12.29 4.30
CA ILE A 147 -12.95 -12.13 2.91
C ILE A 147 -11.76 -11.24 2.58
N ILE A 148 -11.38 -10.29 3.44
CA ILE A 148 -10.39 -9.27 3.11
C ILE A 148 -9.56 -8.87 4.32
N HIS A 149 -8.27 -8.65 4.09
CA HIS A 149 -7.31 -8.04 5.02
C HIS A 149 -6.90 -6.66 4.51
N GLY A 150 -6.60 -5.76 5.43
CA GLY A 150 -5.95 -4.49 5.11
C GLY A 150 -5.16 -4.00 6.31
N SER A 151 -3.96 -3.46 6.05
CA SER A 151 -3.06 -2.93 7.08
C SER A 151 -3.79 -1.90 7.96
N ASP A 152 -3.52 -1.93 9.26
CA ASP A 152 -4.20 -1.11 10.27
C ASP A 152 -3.45 0.18 10.61
N THR A 153 -2.14 0.21 10.38
CA THR A 153 -1.25 1.36 10.60
C THR A 153 -0.25 1.49 9.46
N LEU A 154 0.33 2.68 9.29
CA LEU A 154 1.33 2.93 8.26
C LEU A 154 2.59 2.07 8.44
N GLU A 155 3.00 1.84 9.69
CA GLU A 155 4.14 0.97 10.00
C GLU A 155 3.86 -0.50 9.66
N ASN A 156 2.66 -1.00 10.00
CA ASN A 156 2.26 -2.34 9.59
C ASN A 156 2.12 -2.45 8.07
N ALA A 157 1.64 -1.41 7.39
CA ALA A 157 1.59 -1.37 5.93
C ALA A 157 2.99 -1.53 5.32
N LYS A 158 3.98 -0.77 5.77
CA LYS A 158 5.37 -0.89 5.28
C LYS A 158 5.92 -2.31 5.49
N ARG A 159 5.74 -2.87 6.68
CA ARG A 159 6.17 -4.24 7.02
C ARG A 159 5.49 -5.29 6.15
N GLU A 160 4.16 -5.22 6.03
CA GLU A 160 3.38 -6.15 5.23
C GLU A 160 3.76 -6.05 3.75
N ILE A 161 3.88 -4.84 3.20
CA ILE A 161 4.30 -4.63 1.81
C ILE A 161 5.69 -5.27 1.58
N GLY A 162 6.66 -5.04 2.46
CA GLY A 162 8.01 -5.61 2.34
C GLY A 162 8.06 -7.13 2.53
N LEU A 163 7.12 -7.70 3.30
CA LEU A 163 6.98 -9.16 3.42
C LEU A 163 6.40 -9.78 2.15
N TRP A 164 5.39 -9.13 1.55
CA TRP A 164 4.61 -9.70 0.45
C TRP A 164 5.20 -9.41 -0.92
N PHE A 165 5.89 -8.29 -1.14
CA PHE A 165 6.35 -7.86 -2.45
C PHE A 165 7.83 -7.48 -2.48
N LYS A 166 8.49 -7.84 -3.59
CA LYS A 166 9.83 -7.35 -3.95
C LYS A 166 9.74 -6.04 -4.72
N ALA A 167 10.84 -5.30 -4.79
CA ALA A 167 10.89 -3.99 -5.43
C ALA A 167 10.53 -4.04 -6.93
N GLU A 168 10.92 -5.10 -7.62
CA GLU A 168 10.65 -5.33 -9.05
C GLU A 168 9.18 -5.65 -9.37
N GLU A 169 8.36 -5.98 -8.36
CA GLU A 169 6.93 -6.26 -8.54
C GLU A 169 6.08 -4.98 -8.57
N PHE A 170 6.69 -3.80 -8.35
CA PHE A 170 6.01 -2.51 -8.36
C PHE A 170 6.00 -1.87 -9.75
N VAL A 171 4.86 -1.32 -10.12
CA VAL A 171 4.67 -0.59 -11.37
C VAL A 171 4.53 0.90 -11.06
N SER A 172 5.43 1.71 -11.66
CA SER A 172 5.36 3.17 -11.57
C SER A 172 4.58 3.74 -12.76
N TYR A 173 3.52 4.49 -12.48
CA TYR A 173 2.74 5.21 -13.48
C TYR A 173 1.96 6.37 -12.84
N THR A 174 1.52 7.29 -13.71
CA THR A 174 0.66 8.41 -13.37
C THR A 174 -0.75 8.13 -13.87
N SER A 175 -1.74 8.21 -12.98
CA SER A 175 -3.14 8.07 -13.39
C SER A 175 -3.58 9.32 -14.16
N CYS A 176 -4.28 9.14 -15.29
CA CYS A 176 -4.86 10.25 -16.03
C CYS A 176 -5.96 10.99 -15.23
N ALA A 177 -6.51 10.35 -14.19
CA ALA A 177 -7.49 10.94 -13.29
C ALA A 177 -6.86 11.70 -12.11
N GLN A 178 -5.53 11.68 -11.94
CA GLN A 178 -4.86 12.17 -10.74
C GLN A 178 -5.21 13.64 -10.42
N THR A 179 -5.23 14.51 -11.43
CA THR A 179 -5.55 15.95 -11.29
C THR A 179 -7.03 16.22 -10.99
N TRP A 180 -7.89 15.21 -11.13
CA TRP A 180 -9.32 15.31 -10.79
C TRP A 180 -9.62 14.74 -9.39
N LEU A 181 -8.66 14.02 -8.80
CA LEU A 181 -8.81 13.34 -7.51
C LEU A 181 -8.11 14.09 -6.38
N TYR A 182 -7.06 14.86 -6.68
CA TYR A 182 -6.23 15.57 -5.70
C TYR A 182 -6.06 17.03 -6.13
N GLU A 183 -6.16 17.94 -5.17
CA GLU A 183 -5.92 19.40 -5.30
C GLU A 183 -4.47 19.77 -5.04
#